data_AF-A0A832L666-F1
#
_entry.id   AF-A0A832L666-F1
#
_cell.length_a   1.000
_cell.length_b   1.000
_cell.length_c   1.000
_cell.angle_alpha   90.00
_cell.angle_beta   90.00
_cell.angle_gamma   90.00
#
_symmetry.space_group_name_H-M   'P 1'
#
loop_
_entity.id
_entity.type
_entity.pdbx_description
1 polymer ?
#
loop_
_entity_poly.entity_id
_entity_poly.type
_entity_poly.pdbx_seq_one_letter_code
_entity_poly.pdbx_strand_id
1 'polypeptide(L)'
;MKTITILSITGLLLLSSCHYCRIMPEEYYKVDQIVSVQSLFGSIARQPEMAEQLIAAAERVAGYSDISELAPISALISRDFGYARGECIGACADAIARQPELAERLIQVAVKFLGEAGSKEIPDTVNAYSKVKALSLLLESLARQPEAFDLFNQLSMTLLGVDLEEAL
;
A
#
# COMPACT_ATOMS: atom_id res chain seq x y z
N MET A 1 9.76 64.80 31.30
CA MET A 1 10.86 63.96 30.76
C MET A 1 11.14 62.82 31.75
N LYS A 2 10.68 61.61 31.47
CA LYS A 2 11.40 60.34 31.65
C LYS A 2 10.49 59.19 31.20
N THR A 3 11.03 58.47 30.23
CA THR A 3 10.48 57.42 29.40
C THR A 3 10.68 56.05 30.07
N ILE A 4 9.71 55.15 29.86
CA ILE A 4 9.81 53.68 29.69
C ILE A 4 10.60 52.87 30.73
N THR A 5 9.91 51.90 31.35
CA THR A 5 10.50 50.55 31.53
C THR A 5 9.43 49.46 31.71
N ILE A 6 9.41 48.54 30.74
CA ILE A 6 9.30 47.07 30.91
C ILE A 6 7.89 46.47 30.98
N LEU A 7 7.23 46.48 29.81
CA LEU A 7 6.54 45.30 29.27
C LEU A 7 7.60 44.18 29.09
N SER A 8 7.74 43.21 30.01
CA SER A 8 8.66 42.09 29.77
C SER A 8 8.39 40.83 30.60
N ILE A 9 7.14 40.37 30.67
CA ILE A 9 6.87 39.01 31.18
C ILE A 9 5.95 38.20 30.25
N THR A 10 5.22 38.83 29.34
CA THR A 10 4.34 38.13 28.38
C THR A 10 5.00 37.67 27.08
N GLY A 11 6.32 37.85 26.93
CA GLY A 11 7.05 37.47 25.71
C GLY A 11 7.71 36.09 25.73
N LEU A 12 7.81 35.42 26.89
CA LEU A 12 8.65 34.23 27.05
C LEU A 12 7.90 32.89 27.09
N LEU A 13 6.58 32.87 26.85
CA LEU A 13 5.77 31.64 26.83
C LEU A 13 5.26 31.23 25.44
N LEU A 14 5.61 31.98 24.38
CA LEU A 14 5.16 31.68 23.01
C LEU A 14 6.20 30.94 22.15
N LEU A 15 7.39 30.62 22.68
CA LEU A 15 8.45 29.98 21.90
C LEU A 15 8.54 28.46 22.06
N SER A 16 7.66 27.83 22.84
CA SER A 16 7.64 26.37 23.01
C SER A 16 6.75 25.62 22.01
N SER A 17 6.09 26.31 21.08
CA SER A 17 5.08 25.69 20.17
C SER A 17 5.50 25.54 18.71
N CYS A 18 6.77 25.78 18.35
CA CYS A 18 7.25 25.58 16.98
C CYS A 18 8.41 24.57 16.89
N HIS A 19 8.17 23.38 17.44
CA HIS A 19 8.91 22.17 17.06
C HIS A 19 7.97 21.06 16.55
N TYR A 20 6.85 21.48 15.95
CA TYR A 20 5.84 20.60 15.36
C TYR A 20 5.59 21.03 13.92
N CYS A 21 6.53 20.77 13.01
CA CYS A 21 6.33 20.81 11.55
C CYS A 21 7.66 20.63 10.83
N ARG A 22 8.08 19.38 10.60
CA ARG A 22 8.93 19.06 9.43
C ARG A 22 9.13 17.57 9.17
N ILE A 23 8.92 16.71 10.16
CA ILE A 23 9.21 15.26 10.06
C ILE A 23 7.98 14.46 9.53
N MET A 24 6.77 15.03 9.59
CA MET A 24 5.53 14.36 9.17
C MET A 24 5.35 14.11 7.65
N PRO A 25 5.88 14.92 6.70
CA PRO A 25 5.57 14.71 5.28
C PRO A 25 6.22 13.47 4.64
N GLU A 26 7.43 13.11 5.07
CA GLU A 26 8.24 12.11 4.35
C GLU A 26 7.78 10.67 4.61
N GLU A 27 7.38 10.32 5.83
CA GLU A 27 6.87 8.96 6.11
C GLU A 27 5.50 8.72 5.46
N TYR A 28 4.62 9.72 5.47
CA TYR A 28 3.30 9.60 4.84
C TYR A 28 3.40 9.51 3.31
N TYR A 29 4.45 10.07 2.71
CA TYR A 29 4.69 9.91 1.27
C TYR A 29 4.80 8.43 0.85
N LYS A 30 5.30 7.54 1.72
CA LYS A 30 5.33 6.10 1.45
C LYS A 30 3.93 5.49 1.26
N VAL A 31 2.92 6.04 1.94
CA VAL A 31 1.51 5.62 1.79
C VAL A 31 0.98 6.05 0.42
N ASP A 32 1.31 7.26 -0.01
CA ASP A 32 0.94 7.76 -1.34
C ASP A 32 1.64 6.96 -2.45
N GLN A 33 2.92 6.60 -2.24
CA GLN A 33 3.67 5.76 -3.16
C GLN A 33 3.00 4.40 -3.34
N ILE A 34 2.68 3.69 -2.24
CA ILE A 34 2.09 2.36 -2.36
C ILE A 34 0.67 2.38 -2.95
N VAL A 35 -0.19 3.35 -2.61
CA VAL A 35 -1.53 3.41 -3.21
C VAL A 35 -1.50 3.78 -4.69
N SER A 36 -0.47 4.52 -5.14
CA SER A 36 -0.37 5.00 -6.52
C SER A 36 -0.34 3.87 -7.56
N VAL A 37 0.16 2.69 -7.19
CA VAL A 37 0.25 1.54 -8.09
C VAL A 37 -1.07 0.77 -8.22
N GLN A 38 -2.14 1.14 -7.51
CA GLN A 38 -3.43 0.46 -7.58
C GLN A 38 -3.96 0.32 -9.03
N SER A 39 -3.84 1.39 -9.81
CA SER A 39 -4.32 1.42 -11.20
C SER A 39 -3.48 0.58 -12.17
N LEU A 40 -2.26 0.20 -11.76
CA LEU A 40 -1.34 -0.61 -12.58
C LEU A 40 -1.95 -1.97 -12.91
N PHE A 41 -2.52 -2.66 -11.91
CA PHE A 41 -3.09 -4.00 -12.08
C PHE A 41 -4.21 -4.02 -13.13
N GLY A 42 -5.15 -3.08 -13.01
CA GLY A 42 -6.24 -2.94 -13.98
C GLY A 42 -5.75 -2.54 -15.38
N SER A 43 -4.65 -1.78 -15.46
CA SER A 43 -4.04 -1.38 -16.74
C SER A 43 -3.34 -2.56 -17.42
N ILE A 44 -2.61 -3.38 -16.66
CA ILE A 44 -1.99 -4.62 -17.15
C ILE A 44 -3.06 -5.59 -17.66
N ALA A 45 -4.12 -5.82 -16.88
CA ALA A 45 -5.22 -6.69 -17.31
C ALA A 45 -5.93 -6.18 -18.57
N ARG A 46 -6.01 -4.85 -18.77
CA ARG A 46 -6.61 -4.28 -19.98
C ARG A 46 -5.71 -4.44 -21.21
N GLN A 47 -4.39 -4.29 -21.06
CA GLN A 47 -3.41 -4.31 -22.16
C GLN A 47 -2.15 -5.10 -21.74
N PRO A 48 -2.21 -6.44 -21.74
CA PRO A 48 -1.13 -7.28 -21.24
C PRO A 48 0.18 -7.13 -22.01
N GLU A 49 0.10 -6.85 -23.32
CA GLU A 49 1.23 -6.58 -24.20
C GLU A 49 2.01 -5.31 -23.81
N MET A 50 1.42 -4.42 -23.00
CA MET A 50 2.07 -3.22 -22.48
C MET A 50 2.59 -3.39 -21.04
N ALA A 51 2.53 -4.59 -20.46
CA ALA A 51 2.82 -4.79 -19.05
C ALA A 51 4.19 -4.23 -18.63
N GLU A 52 5.25 -4.48 -19.40
CA GLU A 52 6.60 -4.01 -19.07
C GLU A 52 6.70 -2.48 -19.11
N GLN A 53 6.06 -1.84 -20.09
CA GLN A 53 6.05 -0.39 -20.21
C GLN A 53 5.24 0.26 -19.08
N LEU A 54 4.12 -0.36 -18.69
CA LEU A 54 3.28 0.09 -17.58
C LEU A 54 4.02 -0.04 -16.25
N ILE A 55 4.69 -1.16 -16.01
CA ILE A 55 5.51 -1.37 -14.80
C ILE A 55 6.64 -0.35 -14.77
N ALA A 56 7.42 -0.21 -15.84
CA ALA A 56 8.53 0.74 -15.89
C ALA A 56 8.07 2.21 -15.78
N ALA A 57 6.84 2.53 -16.20
CA ALA A 57 6.26 3.84 -15.96
C ALA A 57 5.89 4.03 -14.48
N ALA A 58 5.25 3.03 -13.86
CA ALA A 58 4.92 3.05 -12.45
C ALA A 58 6.18 3.22 -11.58
N GLU A 59 7.24 2.46 -11.84
CA GLU A 59 8.50 2.55 -11.08
C GLU A 59 9.08 3.98 -11.12
N ARG A 60 9.16 4.57 -12.32
CA ARG A 60 9.74 5.91 -12.50
C ARG A 60 8.90 7.01 -11.89
N VAL A 61 7.57 6.90 -11.98
CA VAL A 61 6.65 7.95 -11.52
C VAL A 61 6.37 7.84 -10.02
N ALA A 62 6.16 6.63 -9.50
CA ALA A 62 5.96 6.40 -8.07
C ALA A 62 7.27 6.56 -7.28
N GLY A 63 8.42 6.49 -7.94
CA GLY A 63 9.73 6.71 -7.31
C GLY A 63 10.20 5.55 -6.44
N TYR A 64 9.72 4.34 -6.70
CA TYR A 64 10.21 3.11 -6.10
C TYR A 64 9.97 1.94 -7.05
N SER A 65 10.87 0.95 -7.01
CA SER A 65 10.77 -0.24 -7.86
C SER A 65 10.46 -1.51 -7.07
N ASP A 66 10.80 -1.53 -5.78
CA ASP A 66 10.57 -2.67 -4.91
C ASP A 66 10.10 -2.21 -3.53
N ILE A 67 9.24 -2.99 -2.90
CA ILE A 67 8.69 -2.70 -1.57
C ILE A 67 9.77 -2.47 -0.50
N SER A 68 10.96 -3.09 -0.66
CA SER A 68 12.09 -2.91 0.26
C SER A 68 12.60 -1.47 0.33
N GLU A 69 12.37 -0.65 -0.71
CA GLU A 69 12.69 0.77 -0.72
C GLU A 69 11.75 1.59 0.17
N LEU A 70 10.55 1.07 0.45
CA LEU A 70 9.58 1.70 1.36
C LEU A 70 9.75 1.22 2.81
N ALA A 71 10.51 0.16 3.06
CA ALA A 71 10.85 -0.29 4.40
C ALA A 71 11.92 0.63 5.06
N PRO A 72 11.98 0.71 6.41
CA PRO A 72 10.99 0.18 7.35
C PRO A 72 9.70 1.00 7.36
N ILE A 73 8.60 0.34 7.71
CA ILE A 73 7.29 0.97 7.93
C ILE A 73 7.16 1.28 9.41
N SER A 74 7.01 2.57 9.75
CA SER A 74 6.90 3.00 11.15
C SER A 74 5.52 2.68 11.71
N ALA A 75 5.42 2.59 13.05
CA ALA A 75 4.13 2.44 13.73
C ALA A 75 3.16 3.59 13.43
N LEU A 76 3.68 4.79 13.09
CA LEU A 76 2.89 5.97 12.77
C LEU A 76 2.04 5.78 11.51
N ILE A 77 2.62 5.20 10.45
CA ILE A 77 1.95 5.02 9.16
C ILE A 77 1.39 3.61 8.94
N SER A 78 1.67 2.66 9.84
CA SER A 78 1.36 1.23 9.65
C SER A 78 -0.09 0.95 9.25
N ARG A 79 -1.05 1.67 9.84
CA ARG A 79 -2.47 1.52 9.48
C ARG A 79 -2.75 1.97 8.07
N ASP A 80 -2.35 3.19 7.74
CA ASP A 80 -2.69 3.82 6.46
C ASP A 80 -1.93 3.13 5.32
N PHE A 81 -0.67 2.77 5.56
CA PHE A 81 0.11 1.94 4.64
C PHE A 81 -0.53 0.57 4.41
N GLY A 82 -0.96 -0.11 5.48
CA GLY A 82 -1.64 -1.41 5.37
C GLY A 82 -2.97 -1.31 4.63
N TYR A 83 -3.75 -0.24 4.81
CA TYR A 83 -4.95 0.00 4.02
C TYR A 83 -4.65 0.27 2.55
N ALA A 84 -3.71 1.15 2.25
CA ALA A 84 -3.28 1.43 0.88
C ALA A 84 -2.79 0.16 0.17
N ARG A 85 -1.99 -0.65 0.86
CA ARG A 85 -1.57 -1.98 0.39
C ARG A 85 -2.77 -2.90 0.10
N GLY A 86 -3.71 -2.98 1.04
CA GLY A 86 -4.92 -3.80 0.88
C GLY A 86 -5.81 -3.35 -0.28
N GLU A 87 -5.93 -2.06 -0.57
CA GLU A 87 -6.63 -1.53 -1.76
C GLU A 87 -5.98 -2.02 -3.05
N CYS A 88 -4.64 -2.02 -3.10
CA CYS A 88 -3.88 -2.51 -4.24
C CYS A 88 -4.03 -4.03 -4.43
N ILE A 89 -4.01 -4.81 -3.34
CA ILE A 89 -4.26 -6.26 -3.38
C ILE A 89 -5.68 -6.53 -3.91
N GLY A 90 -6.68 -5.79 -3.45
CA GLY A 90 -8.05 -5.87 -3.97
C GLY A 90 -8.14 -5.55 -5.46
N ALA A 91 -7.41 -4.53 -5.93
CA ALA A 91 -7.32 -4.21 -7.36
C ALA A 91 -6.62 -5.31 -8.17
N CYS A 92 -5.62 -5.98 -7.60
CA CYS A 92 -4.98 -7.15 -8.20
C CYS A 92 -5.97 -8.32 -8.31
N ALA A 93 -6.76 -8.60 -7.27
CA ALA A 93 -7.83 -9.61 -7.34
C ALA A 93 -8.85 -9.26 -8.44
N ASP A 94 -9.28 -8.02 -8.53
CA ASP A 94 -10.22 -7.57 -9.57
C ASP A 94 -9.63 -7.70 -10.98
N ALA A 95 -8.33 -7.46 -11.13
CA ALA A 95 -7.60 -7.68 -12.39
C ALA A 95 -7.53 -9.16 -12.76
N ILE A 96 -7.25 -10.04 -11.80
CA ILE A 96 -7.24 -11.51 -11.98
C ILE A 96 -8.63 -12.00 -12.37
N ALA A 97 -9.69 -11.51 -11.74
CA ALA A 97 -11.06 -11.89 -12.09
C ALA A 97 -11.41 -11.56 -13.55
N ARG A 98 -10.81 -10.51 -14.12
CA ARG A 98 -11.05 -10.11 -15.52
C ARG A 98 -10.20 -10.88 -16.52
N GLN A 99 -8.98 -11.26 -16.14
CA GLN A 99 -8.02 -11.98 -16.99
C GLN A 99 -7.27 -13.05 -16.18
N PRO A 100 -7.91 -14.18 -15.88
CA PRO A 100 -7.33 -15.23 -15.03
C PRO A 100 -5.97 -15.76 -15.54
N GLU A 101 -5.78 -15.79 -16.86
CA GLU A 101 -4.54 -16.23 -17.50
C GLU A 101 -3.33 -15.34 -17.19
N LEU A 102 -3.54 -14.13 -16.67
CA LEU A 102 -2.48 -13.21 -16.26
C LEU A 102 -2.14 -13.31 -14.77
N ALA A 103 -2.78 -14.21 -14.01
CA ALA A 103 -2.67 -14.25 -12.56
C ALA A 103 -1.23 -14.35 -12.07
N GLU A 104 -0.42 -15.24 -12.65
CA GLU A 104 0.99 -15.38 -12.29
C GLU A 104 1.73 -14.05 -12.41
N ARG A 105 1.55 -13.35 -13.54
CA ARG A 105 2.22 -12.07 -13.79
C ARG A 105 1.71 -10.97 -12.88
N LEU A 106 0.40 -10.89 -12.64
CA LEU A 106 -0.22 -9.90 -11.75
C LEU A 106 0.25 -10.10 -10.31
N ILE A 107 0.34 -11.35 -9.84
CA ILE A 107 0.87 -11.69 -8.51
C ILE A 107 2.35 -11.32 -8.42
N GLN A 108 3.17 -11.63 -9.42
CA GLN A 108 4.59 -11.23 -9.44
C GLN A 108 4.76 -9.70 -9.33
N VAL A 109 3.96 -8.93 -10.07
CA VAL A 109 3.96 -7.47 -9.98
C VAL A 109 3.50 -7.00 -8.59
N ALA A 110 2.47 -7.65 -8.03
CA ALA A 110 1.99 -7.33 -6.69
C ALA A 110 3.05 -7.63 -5.62
N VAL A 111 3.74 -8.77 -5.70
CA VAL A 111 4.86 -9.11 -4.79
C VAL A 111 5.94 -8.04 -4.83
N LYS A 112 6.33 -7.62 -6.04
CA LYS A 112 7.35 -6.58 -6.24
C LYS A 112 6.98 -5.26 -5.56
N PHE A 113 5.77 -4.75 -5.82
CA PHE A 113 5.37 -3.42 -5.33
C PHE A 113 4.74 -3.39 -3.93
N LEU A 114 4.16 -4.51 -3.48
CA LEU A 114 3.37 -4.61 -2.25
C LEU A 114 4.00 -5.53 -1.21
N GLY A 115 4.96 -6.37 -1.59
CA GLY A 115 5.60 -7.34 -0.70
C GLY A 115 4.75 -8.57 -0.38
N GLU A 116 5.41 -9.67 -0.07
CA GLU A 116 4.78 -10.90 0.40
C GLU A 116 4.37 -10.80 1.87
N ALA A 117 3.33 -11.53 2.26
CA ALA A 117 3.01 -11.70 3.67
C ALA A 117 4.14 -12.44 4.40
N GLY A 118 4.50 -11.97 5.60
CA GLY A 118 5.59 -12.57 6.39
C GLY A 118 6.99 -12.16 5.94
N SER A 119 7.12 -11.36 4.88
CA SER A 119 8.39 -10.72 4.51
C SER A 119 8.82 -9.71 5.59
N LYS A 120 10.13 -9.41 5.66
CA LYS A 120 10.67 -8.44 6.63
C LYS A 120 10.16 -7.01 6.38
N GLU A 121 9.78 -6.72 5.14
CA GLU A 121 9.26 -5.44 4.67
C GLU A 121 7.81 -5.20 5.12
N ILE A 122 7.04 -6.27 5.34
CA ILE A 122 5.62 -6.22 5.71
C ILE A 122 5.42 -6.81 7.11
N PRO A 123 5.48 -5.96 8.17
CA PRO A 123 5.17 -6.39 9.53
C PRO A 123 3.75 -6.96 9.64
N ASP A 124 3.54 -7.87 10.59
CA ASP A 124 2.23 -8.49 10.85
C ASP A 124 1.11 -7.47 11.07
N THR A 125 1.42 -6.34 11.71
CA THR A 125 0.47 -5.25 11.93
C THR A 125 -0.01 -4.62 10.62
N VAL A 126 0.90 -4.36 9.68
CA VAL A 126 0.58 -3.84 8.34
C VAL A 126 -0.22 -4.88 7.55
N ASN A 127 0.16 -6.16 7.63
CA ASN A 127 -0.54 -7.22 6.94
C ASN A 127 -1.97 -7.41 7.47
N ALA A 128 -2.18 -7.29 8.78
CA ALA A 128 -3.52 -7.35 9.39
C ALA A 128 -4.47 -6.27 8.82
N TYR A 129 -3.99 -5.04 8.67
CA TYR A 129 -4.76 -3.97 8.02
C TYR A 129 -5.00 -4.24 6.52
N SER A 130 -4.01 -4.81 5.84
CA SER A 130 -4.12 -5.20 4.42
C SER A 130 -5.23 -6.22 4.21
N LYS A 131 -5.32 -7.26 5.06
CA LYS A 131 -6.36 -8.30 5.02
C LYS A 131 -7.76 -7.70 5.06
N VAL A 132 -8.03 -6.88 6.07
CA VAL A 132 -9.35 -6.27 6.27
C VAL A 132 -9.73 -5.40 5.07
N LYS A 133 -8.76 -4.65 4.53
CA LYS A 133 -9.03 -3.71 3.45
C LYS A 133 -9.18 -4.39 2.08
N ALA A 134 -8.42 -5.46 1.82
CA ALA A 134 -8.53 -6.24 0.59
C ALA A 134 -9.84 -7.04 0.49
N LEU A 135 -10.44 -7.38 1.64
CA LEU A 135 -11.55 -8.33 1.74
C LEU A 135 -12.72 -8.02 0.79
N SER A 136 -13.20 -6.78 0.73
CA SER A 136 -14.38 -6.43 -0.08
C SER A 136 -14.17 -6.76 -1.56
N LEU A 137 -13.07 -6.28 -2.14
CA LEU A 137 -12.75 -6.50 -3.54
C LEU A 137 -12.37 -7.95 -3.84
N LEU A 138 -11.73 -8.64 -2.89
CA LEU A 138 -11.44 -10.06 -3.02
C LEU A 138 -12.73 -10.90 -3.10
N LEU A 139 -13.70 -10.64 -2.22
CA LEU A 139 -14.99 -11.34 -2.22
C LEU A 139 -15.79 -11.03 -3.50
N GLU A 140 -15.81 -9.77 -3.94
CA GLU A 140 -16.44 -9.39 -5.21
C GLU A 140 -15.81 -10.08 -6.42
N SER A 141 -14.47 -10.20 -6.41
CA SER A 141 -13.71 -10.85 -7.48
C SER A 141 -13.96 -12.36 -7.52
N LEU A 142 -13.97 -13.00 -6.35
CA LEU A 142 -14.34 -14.42 -6.17
C LEU A 142 -15.77 -14.68 -6.65
N ALA A 143 -16.73 -13.85 -6.26
CA ALA A 143 -18.13 -14.01 -6.66
C ALA A 143 -18.32 -13.84 -8.18
N ARG A 144 -17.47 -13.03 -8.83
CA ARG A 144 -17.52 -12.78 -10.27
C ARG A 144 -16.88 -13.89 -11.09
N GLN A 145 -15.81 -14.51 -10.59
CA GLN A 145 -15.04 -15.53 -11.28
C GLN A 145 -14.75 -16.73 -10.36
N PRO A 146 -15.77 -17.49 -9.94
CA PRO A 146 -15.60 -18.57 -8.96
C PRO A 146 -14.68 -19.70 -9.44
N GLU A 147 -14.57 -19.93 -10.74
CA GLU A 147 -13.67 -20.94 -11.32
C GLU A 147 -12.19 -20.59 -11.17
N ALA A 148 -11.87 -19.32 -10.86
CA ALA A 148 -10.52 -18.86 -10.57
C ALA A 148 -10.16 -18.94 -9.07
N PHE A 149 -10.91 -19.71 -8.27
CA PHE A 149 -10.70 -19.83 -6.83
C PHE A 149 -9.24 -20.14 -6.47
N ASP A 150 -8.62 -21.12 -7.13
CA ASP A 150 -7.22 -21.50 -6.88
C ASP A 150 -6.25 -20.32 -7.08
N LEU A 151 -6.54 -19.43 -8.04
CA LEU A 151 -5.73 -18.24 -8.31
C LEU A 151 -5.91 -17.19 -7.22
N PHE A 152 -7.13 -17.03 -6.70
CA PHE A 152 -7.40 -16.16 -5.56
C PHE A 152 -6.83 -16.73 -4.25
N ASN A 153 -6.81 -18.05 -4.09
CA ASN A 153 -6.14 -18.71 -2.98
C ASN A 153 -4.63 -18.43 -3.05
N GLN A 154 -4.01 -18.63 -4.22
CA GLN A 154 -2.60 -18.30 -4.43
C GLN A 154 -2.29 -16.82 -4.12
N LEU A 155 -3.10 -15.87 -4.61
CA LEU A 155 -2.98 -14.44 -4.28
C LEU A 155 -3.05 -14.21 -2.77
N SER A 156 -4.02 -14.84 -2.10
CA SER A 156 -4.27 -14.67 -0.66
C SER A 156 -3.15 -15.28 0.19
N MET A 157 -2.67 -16.46 -0.15
CA MET A 157 -1.52 -17.06 0.52
C MET A 157 -0.27 -16.20 0.34
N THR A 158 -0.02 -15.72 -0.87
CA THR A 158 1.20 -14.95 -1.20
C THR A 158 1.21 -13.57 -0.55
N LEU A 159 0.13 -12.79 -0.71
CA LEU A 159 0.10 -11.39 -0.29
C LEU A 159 -0.55 -11.17 1.07
N LEU A 160 -1.38 -12.09 1.54
CA LEU A 160 -2.06 -11.96 2.83
C LEU A 160 -1.62 -13.04 3.83
N GLY A 161 -1.01 -14.15 3.40
CA GLY A 161 -0.71 -15.26 4.30
C GLY A 161 -1.99 -15.85 4.87
N VAL A 162 -3.00 -16.02 4.01
CA VAL A 162 -4.28 -16.64 4.34
C VAL A 162 -4.55 -17.73 3.31
N ASP A 163 -4.70 -18.96 3.78
CA ASP A 163 -5.21 -20.07 2.99
C ASP A 163 -6.74 -20.03 3.02
N LEU A 164 -7.36 -19.87 1.85
CA LEU A 164 -8.81 -19.84 1.70
C LEU A 164 -9.42 -21.25 1.71
N GLU A 165 -8.62 -22.30 1.50
CA GLU A 165 -9.04 -23.70 1.51
C GLU A 165 -9.06 -24.30 2.91
N GLU A 166 -8.24 -23.79 3.85
CA GLU A 166 -8.21 -24.29 5.24
C GLU A 166 -9.58 -24.16 5.95
N ALA A 167 -10.49 -23.34 5.40
CA ALA A 167 -11.85 -23.13 5.90
C ALA A 167 -12.94 -23.99 5.22
N LEU A 168 -12.60 -24.86 4.25
CA LEU A 168 -13.52 -25.70 3.46
C LEU A 168 -13.33 -27.19 3.78
#